data_AF-A0A933WW09-F1
#
_entry.id   AF-A0A933WW09-F1
#
_cell.length_a   1.000
_cell.length_b   1.000
_cell.length_c   1.000
_cell.angle_alpha   90.00
_cell.angle_beta   90.00
_cell.angle_gamma   90.00
#
_symmetry.space_group_name_H-M   'P 1'
#
loop_
_entity.id
_entity.type
_entity.pdbx_description
1 polymer ?
#
loop_
_entity_poly.entity_id
_entity_poly.type
_entity_poly.pdbx_seq_one_letter_code
_entity_poly.pdbx_strand_id
1 'polypeptide(L)'
;MLLAAALAFHAGSSRASGATPALTYVALGDSIALWNYGQSYPAVYGARTATDLGSGVSLQNMAIGGWTSSDLLGALRTHEAYRTVLPTADVVTWNIGVNDFQVARDAYKTRTCGGADNQDCLRGAITTFEANYDAIMAEVRALNPDPLLVIRAVDVYYPFVAVDGADGSFPALRPYVDAINSYIRAASAAAGIPTASVHAAFNGIGGAGDPAALGYLAPDGLHPSVAGSAAIAEAMRVVAYEPLAHDSDADLVVDGVDNCPAIPNPGQENADGDFTDLSAYGKPYNDRTWPNSDKIGDVCDSDIDGDGLANAVEAGLGPGGPHHAQCGSATAATDPVKLDTDADGFMDRGECLFGTDPSAAASKPPSFNVPGDTDRDGLPDTLEAVLGTNPALPDSDGDRLLDGVEVLRYGSDPLNANTDGDKCGDGKEAASLNDDTTVNSIDQVILARAIVSVYLRPFDVNRDGAVNSTDLLIQMKAYGSC
;
A
#
# COMPACT_ATOMS: atom_id res chain seq x y z
N MET A 1 56.40 -19.71 -43.26
CA MET A 1 54.96 -20.00 -43.15
C MET A 1 54.46 -19.36 -41.87
N LEU A 2 53.98 -18.12 -41.95
CA LEU A 2 53.31 -17.38 -40.89
C LEU A 2 51.95 -16.99 -41.48
N LEU A 3 50.87 -17.47 -40.88
CA LEU A 3 49.51 -17.22 -41.36
C LEU A 3 48.96 -15.98 -40.64
N ALA A 4 48.58 -14.98 -41.43
CA ALA A 4 47.95 -13.75 -40.98
C ALA A 4 46.46 -13.99 -40.65
N ALA A 5 46.01 -13.48 -39.50
CA ALA A 5 44.60 -13.36 -39.17
C ALA A 5 44.03 -12.08 -39.80
N ALA A 6 43.01 -12.23 -40.65
CA ALA A 6 42.25 -11.12 -41.20
C ALA A 6 40.99 -10.91 -40.36
N LEU A 7 40.83 -9.69 -39.83
CA LEU A 7 39.59 -9.18 -39.27
C LEU A 7 38.53 -9.07 -40.37
N ALA A 8 37.32 -9.57 -40.10
CA ALA A 8 36.12 -9.24 -40.86
C ALA A 8 35.10 -8.57 -39.94
N PHE A 9 34.87 -7.28 -40.20
CA PHE A 9 33.75 -6.48 -39.69
C PHE A 9 32.43 -7.21 -39.96
N HIS A 10 31.62 -7.42 -38.92
CA HIS A 10 30.19 -7.69 -39.09
C HIS A 10 29.42 -6.41 -38.81
N ALA A 11 28.80 -5.88 -39.88
CA ALA A 11 27.87 -4.78 -39.83
C ALA A 11 26.68 -5.14 -38.92
N GLY A 12 26.27 -4.16 -38.11
CA GLY A 12 25.16 -4.29 -37.18
C GLY A 12 23.87 -4.69 -37.89
N SER A 13 23.29 -5.80 -37.43
CA SER A 13 21.86 -6.02 -37.53
C SER A 13 21.23 -5.22 -36.40
N SER A 14 20.45 -4.19 -36.76
CA SER A 14 19.54 -3.50 -35.87
C SER A 14 18.63 -4.55 -35.22
N ARG A 15 18.83 -4.79 -33.92
CA ARG A 15 17.94 -5.61 -33.10
C ARG A 15 16.58 -4.90 -33.11
N ALA A 16 15.62 -5.50 -33.81
CA ALA A 16 14.21 -5.13 -33.66
C ALA A 16 13.85 -5.23 -32.17
N SER A 17 13.06 -4.28 -31.69
CA SER A 17 12.56 -4.17 -30.31
C SER A 17 12.21 -5.54 -29.73
N GLY A 18 12.99 -5.97 -28.72
CA GLY A 18 12.82 -7.27 -28.09
C GLY A 18 11.54 -7.29 -27.26
N ALA A 19 10.54 -8.03 -27.71
CA ALA A 19 9.41 -8.39 -26.85
C ALA A 19 9.93 -9.30 -25.74
N THR A 20 9.58 -8.98 -24.49
CA THR A 20 9.83 -9.83 -23.32
C THR A 20 9.22 -11.22 -23.55
N PRO A 21 9.92 -12.34 -23.25
CA PRO A 21 9.37 -13.67 -23.41
C PRO A 21 8.06 -13.82 -22.64
N ALA A 22 7.08 -14.51 -23.23
CA ALA A 22 5.81 -14.75 -22.54
C ALA A 22 6.00 -15.75 -21.40
N LEU A 23 5.46 -15.42 -20.22
CA LEU A 23 5.42 -16.28 -19.04
C LEU A 23 4.43 -17.42 -19.24
N THR A 24 4.76 -18.61 -18.76
CA THR A 24 3.89 -19.78 -18.72
C THR A 24 3.24 -19.88 -17.35
N TYR A 25 1.93 -19.68 -17.30
CA TYR A 25 1.14 -19.81 -16.08
C TYR A 25 0.35 -21.13 -16.08
N VAL A 26 0.65 -22.04 -15.16
CA VAL A 26 -0.10 -23.28 -14.95
C VAL A 26 -1.05 -23.13 -13.77
N ALA A 27 -2.35 -23.25 -14.01
CA ALA A 27 -3.36 -23.27 -12.96
C ALA A 27 -3.82 -24.71 -12.68
N LEU A 28 -3.68 -25.15 -11.44
CA LEU A 28 -4.16 -26.44 -10.94
C LEU A 28 -5.41 -26.22 -10.08
N GLY A 29 -6.21 -27.27 -9.87
CA GLY A 29 -7.31 -27.22 -8.92
C GLY A 29 -8.56 -27.94 -9.37
N ASP A 30 -9.69 -27.50 -8.83
CA ASP A 30 -11.00 -28.09 -9.08
C ASP A 30 -11.92 -27.20 -9.94
N SER A 31 -13.23 -27.26 -9.72
CA SER A 31 -14.19 -26.49 -10.49
C SER A 31 -14.09 -24.98 -10.26
N ILE A 32 -13.54 -24.50 -9.12
CA ILE A 32 -13.39 -23.07 -8.86
C ILE A 32 -12.41 -22.42 -9.85
N ALA A 33 -11.34 -23.12 -10.20
CA ALA A 33 -10.35 -22.67 -11.18
C ALA A 33 -10.81 -22.82 -12.64
N LEU A 34 -11.76 -23.72 -12.90
CA LEU A 34 -12.30 -23.99 -14.24
C LEU A 34 -13.48 -23.08 -14.61
N TRP A 35 -14.28 -22.67 -13.62
CA TRP A 35 -15.56 -21.99 -13.86
C TRP A 35 -15.41 -20.63 -14.54
N ASN A 36 -16.44 -20.22 -15.31
CA ASN A 36 -16.42 -19.06 -16.22
C ASN A 36 -15.32 -19.13 -17.29
N TYR A 37 -15.29 -20.15 -18.16
CA TYR A 37 -14.24 -20.28 -19.17
C TYR A 37 -14.00 -18.98 -19.98
N GLY A 38 -12.77 -18.45 -19.94
CA GLY A 38 -12.38 -17.14 -20.50
C GLY A 38 -12.49 -15.95 -19.53
N GLN A 39 -13.17 -16.12 -18.41
CA GLN A 39 -13.29 -15.18 -17.27
C GLN A 39 -13.13 -15.91 -15.92
N SER A 40 -12.43 -17.04 -15.92
CA SER A 40 -12.08 -17.78 -14.71
C SER A 40 -11.03 -16.99 -13.94
N TYR A 41 -10.92 -17.19 -12.63
CA TYR A 41 -9.92 -16.45 -11.87
C TYR A 41 -8.48 -16.64 -12.43
N PRO A 42 -8.08 -17.82 -12.95
CA PRO A 42 -6.77 -17.94 -13.62
C PRO A 42 -6.66 -17.07 -14.87
N ALA A 43 -7.72 -16.98 -15.69
CA ALA A 43 -7.70 -16.15 -16.89
C ALA A 43 -7.58 -14.66 -16.54
N VAL A 44 -8.31 -14.21 -15.52
CA VAL A 44 -8.26 -12.81 -15.06
C VAL A 44 -6.91 -12.50 -14.41
N TYR A 45 -6.39 -13.39 -13.57
CA TYR A 45 -5.07 -13.22 -12.94
C TYR A 45 -3.97 -13.16 -13.99
N GLY A 46 -3.93 -14.08 -14.95
CA GLY A 46 -2.93 -14.08 -16.02
C GLY A 46 -2.95 -12.81 -16.88
N ALA A 47 -4.13 -12.26 -17.18
CA ALA A 47 -4.25 -11.00 -17.91
C ALA A 47 -3.70 -9.80 -17.12
N ARG A 48 -3.91 -9.78 -15.79
CA ARG A 48 -3.38 -8.75 -14.90
C ARG A 48 -1.88 -8.87 -14.73
N THR A 49 -1.37 -10.09 -14.52
CA THR A 49 0.07 -10.38 -14.52
C THR A 49 0.74 -9.90 -15.81
N ALA A 50 0.10 -10.12 -16.95
CA ALA A 50 0.65 -9.65 -18.22
C ALA A 50 0.73 -8.13 -18.31
N THR A 51 -0.25 -7.44 -17.74
CA THR A 51 -0.31 -5.98 -17.68
C THR A 51 0.75 -5.44 -16.73
N ASP A 52 0.81 -5.98 -15.52
CA ASP A 52 1.69 -5.52 -14.44
C ASP A 52 3.17 -5.76 -14.77
N LEU A 53 3.50 -6.87 -15.45
CA LEU A 53 4.88 -7.24 -15.79
C LEU A 53 5.30 -6.85 -17.21
N GLY A 54 4.42 -6.19 -17.98
CA GLY A 54 4.68 -5.84 -19.39
C GLY A 54 5.07 -7.02 -20.28
N SER A 55 4.68 -8.24 -19.91
CA SER A 55 5.10 -9.51 -20.53
C SER A 55 3.87 -10.35 -20.88
N GLY A 56 3.86 -11.02 -22.03
CA GLY A 56 2.75 -11.90 -22.37
C GLY A 56 2.59 -13.03 -21.33
N VAL A 57 1.36 -13.49 -21.08
CA VAL A 57 1.11 -14.67 -20.23
C VAL A 57 0.34 -15.72 -21.01
N SER A 58 0.89 -16.93 -21.05
CA SER A 58 0.27 -18.13 -21.63
C SER A 58 -0.29 -19.00 -20.52
N LEU A 59 -1.62 -18.97 -20.34
CA LEU A 59 -2.32 -19.76 -19.34
C LEU A 59 -2.54 -21.21 -19.84
N GLN A 60 -2.06 -22.17 -19.05
CA GLN A 60 -2.39 -23.59 -19.11
C GLN A 60 -3.28 -23.94 -17.90
N ASN A 61 -4.59 -23.85 -18.07
CA ASN A 61 -5.54 -24.22 -17.01
C ASN A 61 -5.78 -25.73 -17.00
N MET A 62 -5.23 -26.41 -16.00
CA MET A 62 -5.28 -27.85 -15.83
C MET A 62 -6.36 -28.30 -14.83
N ALA A 63 -7.17 -27.38 -14.30
CA ALA A 63 -8.14 -27.68 -13.26
C ALA A 63 -9.28 -28.60 -13.74
N ILE A 64 -9.75 -29.50 -12.86
CA ILE A 64 -10.80 -30.47 -13.19
C ILE A 64 -11.93 -30.42 -12.14
N GLY A 65 -13.16 -30.18 -12.61
CA GLY A 65 -14.31 -30.04 -11.73
C GLY A 65 -14.59 -31.25 -10.84
N GLY A 66 -14.86 -31.00 -9.56
CA GLY A 66 -15.23 -32.01 -8.57
C GLY A 66 -14.06 -32.78 -7.94
N TRP A 67 -12.82 -32.45 -8.28
CA TRP A 67 -11.64 -33.11 -7.72
C TRP A 67 -11.40 -32.75 -6.25
N THR A 68 -11.00 -33.75 -5.48
CA THR A 68 -10.45 -33.61 -4.13
C THR A 68 -8.94 -33.39 -4.16
N SER A 69 -8.34 -33.06 -3.01
CA SER A 69 -6.89 -33.01 -2.86
C SER A 69 -6.21 -34.35 -3.21
N SER A 70 -6.89 -35.48 -2.98
CA SER A 70 -6.37 -36.80 -3.33
C SER A 70 -6.29 -37.01 -4.84
N ASP A 71 -7.28 -36.52 -5.58
CA ASP A 71 -7.33 -36.63 -7.04
C ASP A 71 -6.23 -35.80 -7.70
N LEU A 72 -6.07 -34.54 -7.24
CA LEU A 72 -5.00 -33.67 -7.72
C LEU A 72 -3.62 -34.27 -7.44
N LEU A 73 -3.38 -34.76 -6.22
CA LEU A 73 -2.12 -35.42 -5.87
C LEU A 73 -1.85 -36.66 -6.74
N GLY A 74 -2.88 -37.47 -6.99
CA GLY A 74 -2.81 -38.62 -7.89
C GLY A 74 -2.40 -38.21 -9.32
N ALA A 75 -3.00 -37.14 -9.83
CA ALA A 75 -2.72 -36.60 -11.17
C ALA A 75 -1.28 -36.07 -11.27
N LEU A 76 -0.79 -35.31 -10.29
CA LEU A 76 0.59 -34.81 -10.27
C LEU A 76 1.62 -35.95 -10.32
N ARG A 77 1.33 -37.05 -9.62
CA ARG A 77 2.23 -38.23 -9.55
C ARG A 77 2.22 -39.07 -10.83
N THR A 78 1.10 -39.15 -11.53
CA THR A 78 0.89 -40.22 -12.53
C THR A 78 0.45 -39.74 -13.91
N HIS A 79 -0.18 -38.58 -14.02
CA HIS A 79 -0.78 -38.13 -15.28
C HIS A 79 0.23 -37.38 -16.14
N GLU A 80 0.50 -37.90 -17.35
CA GLU A 80 1.54 -37.39 -18.26
C GLU A 80 1.40 -35.88 -18.53
N ALA A 81 0.20 -35.41 -18.86
CA ALA A 81 -0.04 -34.00 -19.15
C ALA A 81 0.46 -33.04 -18.03
N TYR A 82 0.19 -33.34 -16.76
CA TYR A 82 0.65 -32.51 -15.64
C TYR A 82 2.17 -32.50 -15.52
N ARG A 83 2.78 -33.68 -15.70
CA ARG A 83 4.23 -33.87 -15.63
C ARG A 83 4.96 -33.26 -16.84
N THR A 84 4.27 -32.99 -17.94
CA THR A 84 4.80 -32.28 -19.10
C THR A 84 4.75 -30.77 -18.94
N VAL A 85 3.67 -30.21 -18.38
CA VAL A 85 3.44 -28.75 -18.33
C VAL A 85 4.07 -28.07 -17.11
N LEU A 86 4.14 -28.75 -15.96
CA LEU A 86 4.68 -28.16 -14.74
C LEU A 86 6.18 -27.79 -14.83
N PRO A 87 7.05 -28.60 -15.45
CA PRO A 87 8.46 -28.23 -15.61
C PRO A 87 8.71 -26.97 -16.45
N THR A 88 7.71 -26.52 -17.22
CA THR A 88 7.82 -25.32 -18.06
C THR A 88 7.13 -24.10 -17.45
N ALA A 89 6.56 -24.22 -16.25
CA ALA A 89 5.80 -23.15 -15.62
C ALA A 89 6.73 -22.09 -15.02
N ASP A 90 6.41 -20.83 -15.26
CA ASP A 90 6.99 -19.68 -14.55
C ASP A 90 6.12 -19.31 -13.33
N VAL A 91 4.80 -19.55 -13.45
CA VAL A 91 3.80 -19.32 -12.41
C VAL A 91 2.95 -20.57 -12.21
N VAL A 92 2.75 -20.98 -10.96
CA VAL A 92 1.83 -22.05 -10.56
C VAL A 92 0.88 -21.57 -9.46
N THR A 93 -0.39 -21.91 -9.61
CA THR A 93 -1.43 -21.63 -8.59
C THR A 93 -2.27 -22.87 -8.40
N TRP A 94 -2.79 -23.11 -7.20
CA TRP A 94 -3.79 -24.14 -6.99
C TRP A 94 -4.90 -23.71 -6.03
N ASN A 95 -6.12 -24.16 -6.34
CA ASN A 95 -7.27 -24.07 -5.44
C ASN A 95 -7.89 -25.47 -5.32
N ILE A 96 -7.90 -26.02 -4.10
CA ILE A 96 -8.36 -27.39 -3.82
C ILE A 96 -8.77 -27.49 -2.34
N GLY A 97 -9.60 -28.46 -1.98
CA GLY A 97 -9.93 -28.78 -0.59
C GLY A 97 -11.41 -28.60 -0.21
N VAL A 98 -12.17 -27.77 -0.94
CA VAL A 98 -13.61 -27.62 -0.67
C VAL A 98 -14.35 -28.93 -0.97
N ASN A 99 -13.97 -29.67 -2.01
CA ASN A 99 -14.57 -30.97 -2.31
C ASN A 99 -14.25 -32.04 -1.25
N ASP A 100 -13.06 -32.00 -0.64
CA ASP A 100 -12.69 -32.86 0.50
C ASP A 100 -13.64 -32.62 1.68
N PHE A 101 -13.93 -31.35 1.97
CA PHE A 101 -14.89 -30.95 2.99
C PHE A 101 -16.34 -31.25 2.61
N GLN A 102 -16.73 -31.05 1.36
CA GLN A 102 -18.13 -31.12 0.93
C GLN A 102 -18.73 -32.51 1.11
N VAL A 103 -17.97 -33.56 0.80
CA VAL A 103 -18.41 -34.96 1.02
C VAL A 103 -18.67 -35.22 2.51
N ALA A 104 -17.79 -34.74 3.38
CA ALA A 104 -17.94 -34.87 4.83
C ALA A 104 -19.09 -34.01 5.39
N ARG A 105 -19.28 -32.81 4.84
CA ARG A 105 -20.42 -31.94 5.15
C ARG A 105 -21.74 -32.63 4.82
N ASP A 106 -21.87 -33.27 3.67
CA ASP A 106 -23.11 -33.95 3.29
C ASP A 106 -23.41 -35.13 4.23
N ALA A 107 -22.38 -35.88 4.65
CA ALA A 107 -22.50 -36.90 5.69
C ALA A 107 -22.87 -36.32 7.06
N TYR A 108 -22.34 -35.15 7.42
CA TYR A 108 -22.72 -34.44 8.65
C TYR A 108 -24.21 -34.09 8.63
N LYS A 109 -24.68 -33.47 7.53
CA LYS A 109 -26.07 -33.03 7.36
C LYS A 109 -27.05 -34.21 7.35
N THR A 110 -26.63 -35.36 6.85
CA THR A 110 -27.44 -36.60 6.83
C THR A 110 -27.27 -37.49 8.07
N ARG A 111 -26.51 -37.04 9.08
CA ARG A 111 -26.27 -37.75 10.35
C ARG A 111 -25.53 -39.10 10.19
N THR A 112 -24.66 -39.21 9.18
CA THR A 112 -23.86 -40.41 8.90
C THR A 112 -22.36 -40.19 9.03
N CYS A 113 -21.94 -39.05 9.62
CA CYS A 113 -20.53 -38.66 9.72
C CYS A 113 -19.76 -39.40 10.83
N GLY A 114 -20.47 -40.08 11.73
CA GLY A 114 -19.87 -40.91 12.78
C GLY A 114 -19.36 -40.12 13.99
N GLY A 115 -19.02 -40.82 15.07
CA GLY A 115 -18.61 -40.22 16.34
C GLY A 115 -19.77 -39.80 17.23
N ALA A 116 -19.45 -39.45 18.48
CA ALA A 116 -20.45 -39.05 19.48
C ALA A 116 -21.18 -37.74 19.12
N ASP A 117 -20.52 -36.88 18.35
CA ASP A 117 -21.04 -35.58 17.90
C ASP A 117 -21.38 -35.55 16.41
N ASN A 118 -21.33 -36.71 15.73
CA ASN A 118 -21.54 -36.82 14.29
C ASN A 118 -20.53 -35.98 13.47
N GLN A 119 -19.24 -35.94 13.85
CA GLN A 119 -18.22 -35.14 13.17
C GLN A 119 -16.93 -35.90 12.81
N ASP A 120 -16.87 -37.22 12.97
CA ASP A 120 -15.64 -37.99 12.71
C ASP A 120 -15.20 -37.90 11.24
N CYS A 121 -16.13 -37.95 10.30
CA CYS A 121 -15.83 -37.78 8.88
C CYS A 121 -15.28 -36.39 8.53
N LEU A 122 -15.72 -35.32 9.23
CA LEU A 122 -15.21 -33.96 9.02
C LEU A 122 -13.76 -33.87 9.50
N ARG A 123 -13.46 -34.42 10.68
CA ARG A 123 -12.08 -34.50 11.18
C ARG A 123 -11.19 -35.29 10.22
N GLY A 124 -11.67 -36.44 9.75
CA GLY A 124 -10.95 -37.29 8.79
C GLY A 124 -10.69 -36.61 7.44
N ALA A 125 -11.64 -35.82 6.95
CA ALA A 125 -11.48 -35.03 5.72
C ALA A 125 -10.37 -33.98 5.87
N ILE A 126 -10.32 -33.26 7.01
CA ILE A 126 -9.25 -32.29 7.27
C ILE A 126 -7.90 -32.98 7.36
N THR A 127 -7.78 -34.06 8.14
CA THR A 127 -6.50 -34.79 8.24
C THR A 127 -6.01 -35.30 6.87
N THR A 128 -6.93 -35.73 6.00
CA THR A 128 -6.58 -36.17 4.64
C THR A 128 -6.13 -34.99 3.78
N PHE A 129 -6.86 -33.88 3.83
CA PHE A 129 -6.52 -32.65 3.11
C PHE A 129 -5.14 -32.13 3.52
N GLU A 130 -4.84 -32.06 4.82
CA GLU A 130 -3.55 -31.57 5.35
C GLU A 130 -2.38 -32.39 4.79
N ALA A 131 -2.47 -33.72 4.88
CA ALA A 131 -1.43 -34.62 4.35
C ALA A 131 -1.28 -34.51 2.83
N ASN A 132 -2.38 -34.33 2.11
CA ASN A 132 -2.35 -34.18 0.65
C ASN A 132 -1.82 -32.81 0.24
N TYR A 133 -2.12 -31.74 0.97
CA TYR A 133 -1.65 -30.39 0.67
C TYR A 133 -0.13 -30.32 0.71
N ASP A 134 0.49 -30.90 1.75
CA ASP A 134 1.95 -31.01 1.84
C ASP A 134 2.53 -31.83 0.69
N ALA A 135 1.89 -32.95 0.36
CA ALA A 135 2.34 -33.83 -0.71
C ALA A 135 2.19 -33.20 -2.10
N ILE A 136 1.14 -32.40 -2.33
CA ILE A 136 0.93 -31.64 -3.57
C ILE A 136 2.05 -30.61 -3.72
N MET A 137 2.32 -29.82 -2.68
CA MET A 137 3.37 -28.81 -2.69
C MET A 137 4.74 -29.44 -2.94
N ALA A 138 5.04 -30.57 -2.28
CA ALA A 138 6.27 -31.32 -2.51
C ALA A 138 6.38 -31.85 -3.94
N GLU A 139 5.30 -32.41 -4.51
CA GLU A 139 5.32 -32.94 -5.88
C GLU A 139 5.45 -31.82 -6.93
N VAL A 140 4.79 -30.67 -6.73
CA VAL A 140 4.94 -29.50 -7.61
C VAL A 140 6.40 -29.02 -7.63
N ARG A 141 7.03 -28.86 -6.46
CA ARG A 141 8.45 -28.49 -6.36
C ARG A 141 9.41 -29.56 -6.90
N ALA A 142 9.04 -30.84 -6.81
CA ALA A 142 9.84 -31.92 -7.40
C ALA A 142 9.75 -31.94 -8.93
N LEU A 143 8.57 -31.64 -9.48
CA LEU A 143 8.34 -31.54 -10.93
C LEU A 143 8.97 -30.28 -11.53
N ASN A 144 9.00 -29.19 -10.77
CA ASN A 144 9.64 -27.95 -11.15
C ASN A 144 10.52 -27.43 -10.00
N PRO A 145 11.82 -27.79 -10.00
CA PRO A 145 12.78 -27.40 -8.97
C PRO A 145 13.37 -26.00 -9.20
N ASP A 146 12.86 -25.22 -10.16
CA ASP A 146 13.35 -23.87 -10.43
C ASP A 146 13.14 -22.98 -9.18
N PRO A 147 14.21 -22.40 -8.61
CA PRO A 147 14.08 -21.47 -7.48
C PRO A 147 13.29 -20.22 -7.84
N LEU A 148 13.17 -19.88 -9.13
CA LEU A 148 12.41 -18.74 -9.63
C LEU A 148 10.93 -19.06 -9.91
N LEU A 149 10.49 -20.31 -9.72
CA LEU A 149 9.09 -20.66 -9.88
C LEU A 149 8.22 -19.88 -8.88
N VAL A 150 7.34 -19.04 -9.41
CA VAL A 150 6.31 -18.35 -8.65
C VAL A 150 5.24 -19.34 -8.27
N ILE A 151 5.02 -19.49 -6.97
CA ILE A 151 3.87 -20.22 -6.44
C ILE A 151 2.97 -19.23 -5.71
N ARG A 152 1.66 -19.27 -5.99
CA ARG A 152 0.64 -18.58 -5.19
C ARG A 152 -0.35 -19.58 -4.65
N ALA A 153 -0.31 -19.76 -3.33
CA ALA A 153 -1.34 -20.49 -2.61
C ALA A 153 -2.60 -19.65 -2.55
N VAL A 154 -3.76 -20.29 -2.69
CA VAL A 154 -5.07 -19.64 -2.64
C VAL A 154 -5.87 -20.33 -1.55
N ASP A 155 -6.21 -19.60 -0.48
CA ASP A 155 -7.12 -20.15 0.53
C ASP A 155 -8.55 -20.22 -0.01
N VAL A 156 -9.43 -20.98 0.65
CA VAL A 156 -10.76 -21.32 0.12
C VAL A 156 -11.85 -20.46 0.77
N TYR A 157 -12.76 -19.93 -0.04
CA TYR A 157 -13.96 -19.29 0.49
C TYR A 157 -15.01 -20.33 0.92
N TYR A 158 -15.92 -19.93 1.80
CA TYR A 158 -17.05 -20.76 2.24
C TYR A 158 -18.33 -20.32 1.52
N PRO A 159 -18.78 -21.01 0.47
CA PRO A 159 -19.97 -20.61 -0.29
C PRO A 159 -21.28 -20.87 0.46
N PHE A 160 -21.26 -21.73 1.48
CA PHE A 160 -22.48 -22.28 2.07
C PHE A 160 -22.99 -21.51 3.30
N VAL A 161 -22.51 -20.29 3.56
CA VAL A 161 -22.87 -19.50 4.76
C VAL A 161 -24.38 -19.35 4.92
N ALA A 162 -25.10 -18.94 3.87
CA ALA A 162 -26.55 -18.79 3.93
C ALA A 162 -27.28 -20.12 4.14
N VAL A 163 -26.91 -21.17 3.40
CA VAL A 163 -27.62 -22.45 3.44
C VAL A 163 -27.37 -23.22 4.74
N ASP A 164 -26.14 -23.17 5.27
CA ASP A 164 -25.79 -23.80 6.54
C ASP A 164 -26.25 -22.95 7.73
N GLY A 165 -26.39 -21.63 7.54
CA GLY A 165 -27.01 -20.75 8.52
C GLY A 165 -28.51 -21.04 8.67
N ALA A 166 -29.21 -21.27 7.55
CA ALA A 166 -30.65 -21.52 7.53
C ALA A 166 -31.06 -22.81 8.25
N ASP A 167 -30.22 -23.85 8.24
CA ASP A 167 -30.49 -25.11 8.94
C ASP A 167 -29.75 -25.24 10.29
N GLY A 168 -29.04 -24.19 10.69
CA GLY A 168 -28.31 -24.12 11.96
C GLY A 168 -27.03 -24.96 12.02
N SER A 169 -26.56 -25.53 10.90
CA SER A 169 -25.32 -26.32 10.85
C SER A 169 -24.05 -25.46 10.77
N PHE A 170 -24.16 -24.19 10.39
CA PHE A 170 -23.02 -23.28 10.18
C PHE A 170 -22.02 -23.23 11.36
N PRO A 171 -22.44 -23.08 12.63
CA PRO A 171 -21.50 -23.04 13.75
C PRO A 171 -20.69 -24.33 13.94
N ALA A 172 -21.22 -25.48 13.51
CA ALA A 172 -20.52 -26.77 13.59
C ALA A 172 -19.61 -27.02 12.39
N LEU A 173 -19.96 -26.50 11.22
CA LEU A 173 -19.23 -26.72 9.96
C LEU A 173 -18.11 -25.72 9.72
N ARG A 174 -18.33 -24.45 10.08
CA ARG A 174 -17.35 -23.37 9.88
C ARG A 174 -15.95 -23.68 10.44
N PRO A 175 -15.76 -24.26 11.64
CA PRO A 175 -14.43 -24.55 12.17
C PRO A 175 -13.57 -25.43 11.27
N TYR A 176 -14.18 -26.26 10.41
CA TYR A 176 -13.46 -27.12 9.49
C TYR A 176 -12.94 -26.36 8.26
N VAL A 177 -13.70 -25.38 7.75
CA VAL A 177 -13.22 -24.48 6.70
C VAL A 177 -12.13 -23.55 7.25
N ASP A 178 -12.31 -23.05 8.48
CA ASP A 178 -11.29 -22.27 9.18
C ASP A 178 -9.99 -23.10 9.37
N ALA A 179 -10.10 -24.39 9.66
CA ALA A 179 -8.95 -25.31 9.76
C ALA A 179 -8.24 -25.50 8.41
N ILE A 180 -8.97 -25.72 7.31
CA ILE A 180 -8.40 -25.79 5.94
C ILE A 180 -7.59 -24.54 5.66
N ASN A 181 -8.20 -23.37 5.84
CA ASN A 181 -7.58 -22.09 5.53
C ASN A 181 -6.39 -21.78 6.44
N SER A 182 -6.49 -22.13 7.72
CA SER A 182 -5.37 -22.01 8.66
C SER A 182 -4.20 -22.90 8.25
N TYR A 183 -4.47 -24.11 7.80
CA TYR A 183 -3.43 -25.04 7.34
C TYR A 183 -2.76 -24.56 6.07
N ILE A 184 -3.55 -24.16 5.05
CA ILE A 184 -3.04 -23.59 3.79
C ILE A 184 -2.05 -22.45 4.09
N ARG A 185 -2.44 -21.49 4.92
CA ARG A 185 -1.59 -20.35 5.27
C ARG A 185 -0.33 -20.78 6.02
N ALA A 186 -0.45 -21.66 7.00
CA ALA A 186 0.68 -22.12 7.81
C ALA A 186 1.69 -22.93 6.97
N ALA A 187 1.22 -23.89 6.18
CA ALA A 187 2.06 -24.74 5.33
C ALA A 187 2.74 -23.91 4.21
N SER A 188 2.00 -22.99 3.60
CA SER A 188 2.56 -22.10 2.56
C SER A 188 3.60 -21.16 3.14
N ALA A 189 3.33 -20.54 4.30
CA ALA A 189 4.30 -19.68 4.98
C ALA A 189 5.58 -20.45 5.37
N ALA A 190 5.45 -21.68 5.86
CA ALA A 190 6.60 -22.53 6.18
C ALA A 190 7.45 -22.88 4.94
N ALA A 191 6.85 -22.83 3.74
CA ALA A 191 7.52 -23.04 2.46
C ALA A 191 7.96 -21.74 1.76
N GLY A 192 7.81 -20.58 2.41
CA GLY A 192 8.12 -19.27 1.81
C GLY A 192 7.19 -18.90 0.64
N ILE A 193 5.95 -19.40 0.64
CA ILE A 193 4.97 -19.19 -0.43
C ILE A 193 3.90 -18.20 0.07
N PRO A 194 3.72 -17.04 -0.59
CA PRO A 194 2.63 -16.13 -0.28
C PRO A 194 1.27 -16.76 -0.51
N THR A 195 0.32 -16.46 0.39
CA THR A 195 -1.06 -16.96 0.31
C THR A 195 -2.04 -15.83 0.04
N ALA A 196 -2.80 -15.94 -1.06
CA ALA A 196 -3.91 -15.04 -1.38
C ALA A 196 -5.08 -15.27 -0.41
N SER A 197 -5.55 -14.18 0.22
CA SER A 197 -6.63 -14.21 1.23
C SER A 197 -8.03 -14.14 0.61
N VAL A 198 -8.37 -15.15 -0.18
CA VAL A 198 -9.68 -15.27 -0.86
C VAL A 198 -10.82 -15.46 0.12
N HIS A 199 -10.63 -16.23 1.19
CA HIS A 199 -11.65 -16.42 2.23
C HIS A 199 -12.07 -15.08 2.84
N ALA A 200 -11.11 -14.19 3.13
CA ALA A 200 -11.43 -12.87 3.65
C ALA A 200 -12.15 -11.98 2.61
N ALA A 201 -11.76 -12.09 1.33
CA ALA A 201 -12.42 -11.34 0.26
C ALA A 201 -13.88 -11.76 0.06
N PHE A 202 -14.21 -13.04 0.22
CA PHE A 202 -15.56 -13.58 0.00
C PHE A 202 -16.43 -13.58 1.26
N ASN A 203 -15.85 -13.90 2.41
CA ASN A 203 -16.57 -14.11 3.65
C ASN A 203 -16.30 -13.03 4.72
N GLY A 204 -15.53 -11.99 4.37
CA GLY A 204 -15.15 -10.92 5.28
C GLY A 204 -14.13 -11.34 6.34
N ILE A 205 -13.63 -10.36 7.09
CA ILE A 205 -12.74 -10.61 8.23
C ILE A 205 -13.50 -11.44 9.27
N GLY A 206 -12.97 -12.62 9.57
CA GLY A 206 -13.62 -13.57 10.47
C GLY A 206 -14.63 -14.51 9.81
N GLY A 207 -14.75 -14.55 8.48
CA GLY A 207 -15.33 -15.70 7.76
C GLY A 207 -16.83 -15.95 7.91
N ALA A 208 -17.60 -14.96 8.37
CA ALA A 208 -19.04 -15.10 8.64
C ALA A 208 -19.95 -14.42 7.60
N GLY A 209 -19.37 -13.62 6.69
CA GLY A 209 -20.09 -12.95 5.62
C GLY A 209 -20.52 -13.92 4.52
N ASP A 210 -21.69 -13.68 3.94
CA ASP A 210 -22.21 -14.46 2.83
C ASP A 210 -21.70 -13.92 1.48
N PRO A 211 -20.92 -14.69 0.72
CA PRO A 211 -20.38 -14.23 -0.57
C PRO A 211 -21.47 -14.02 -1.63
N ALA A 212 -22.66 -14.62 -1.47
CA ALA A 212 -23.79 -14.34 -2.36
C ALA A 212 -24.25 -12.88 -2.23
N ALA A 213 -24.18 -12.30 -1.02
CA ALA A 213 -24.56 -10.91 -0.77
C ALA A 213 -23.62 -9.90 -1.46
N LEU A 214 -22.38 -10.31 -1.73
CA LEU A 214 -21.39 -9.52 -2.48
C LEU A 214 -21.54 -9.68 -4.01
N GLY A 215 -22.46 -10.55 -4.47
CA GLY A 215 -22.58 -10.91 -5.88
C GLY A 215 -21.40 -11.74 -6.39
N TYR A 216 -20.63 -12.37 -5.49
CA TYR A 216 -19.43 -13.12 -5.85
C TYR A 216 -19.70 -14.58 -6.19
N LEU A 217 -20.91 -15.09 -5.92
CA LEU A 217 -21.32 -16.42 -6.33
C LEU A 217 -22.16 -16.38 -7.62
N ALA A 218 -21.98 -17.39 -8.45
CA ALA A 218 -22.82 -17.70 -9.59
C ALA A 218 -24.22 -18.16 -9.11
N PRO A 219 -25.22 -18.25 -10.01
CA PRO A 219 -26.58 -18.65 -9.63
C PRO A 219 -26.71 -20.03 -8.97
N ASP A 220 -25.69 -20.88 -9.06
CA ASP A 220 -25.66 -22.18 -8.38
C ASP A 220 -25.28 -22.08 -6.90
N GLY A 221 -24.89 -20.90 -6.41
CA GLY A 221 -24.54 -20.64 -5.02
C GLY A 221 -23.26 -21.36 -4.57
N LEU A 222 -22.40 -21.79 -5.50
CA LEU A 222 -21.16 -22.50 -5.20
C LEU A 222 -19.98 -21.86 -5.94
N HIS A 223 -20.09 -21.71 -7.25
CA HIS A 223 -18.98 -21.26 -8.09
C HIS A 223 -18.86 -19.74 -8.12
N PRO A 224 -17.69 -19.17 -8.46
CA PRO A 224 -17.54 -17.73 -8.52
C PRO A 224 -18.36 -17.15 -9.68
N SER A 225 -18.97 -15.99 -9.47
CA SER A 225 -19.45 -15.15 -10.58
C SER A 225 -18.26 -14.52 -11.33
N VAL A 226 -18.52 -13.76 -12.38
CA VAL A 226 -17.47 -12.95 -13.03
C VAL A 226 -16.81 -11.98 -12.05
N ALA A 227 -17.61 -11.35 -11.18
CA ALA A 227 -17.11 -10.48 -10.12
C ALA A 227 -16.31 -11.27 -9.07
N GLY A 228 -16.78 -12.47 -8.71
CA GLY A 228 -16.05 -13.38 -7.82
C GLY A 228 -14.70 -13.81 -8.39
N SER A 229 -14.63 -14.18 -9.69
CA SER A 229 -13.37 -14.50 -10.37
C SER A 229 -12.39 -13.32 -10.31
N ALA A 230 -12.87 -12.10 -10.54
CA ALA A 230 -12.06 -10.89 -10.45
C ALA A 230 -11.57 -10.62 -9.02
N ALA A 231 -12.40 -10.88 -8.00
CA ALA A 231 -12.00 -10.75 -6.59
C ALA A 231 -10.92 -11.77 -6.19
N ILE A 232 -11.02 -13.02 -6.66
CA ILE A 232 -9.96 -14.03 -6.45
C ILE A 232 -8.65 -13.59 -7.12
N ALA A 233 -8.73 -13.15 -8.38
CA ALA A 233 -7.57 -12.68 -9.12
C ALA A 233 -6.92 -11.44 -8.46
N GLU A 234 -7.70 -10.55 -7.85
CA GLU A 234 -7.18 -9.40 -7.10
C GLU A 234 -6.48 -9.86 -5.81
N ALA A 235 -7.09 -10.77 -5.05
CA ALA A 235 -6.46 -11.32 -3.85
C ALA A 235 -5.10 -11.99 -4.16
N MET A 236 -4.95 -12.56 -5.36
CA MET A 236 -3.68 -13.12 -5.83
C MET A 236 -2.71 -12.04 -6.32
N ARG A 237 -3.20 -10.95 -6.93
CA ARG A 237 -2.37 -9.82 -7.37
C ARG A 237 -1.75 -9.07 -6.18
N VAL A 238 -2.48 -8.94 -5.07
CA VAL A 238 -2.03 -8.28 -3.83
C VAL A 238 -0.78 -8.95 -3.23
N VAL A 239 -0.60 -10.25 -3.43
CA VAL A 239 0.60 -10.97 -2.95
C VAL A 239 1.75 -10.93 -3.97
N ALA A 240 1.70 -9.96 -4.89
CA ALA A 240 2.69 -9.61 -5.91
C ALA A 240 3.15 -10.78 -6.79
N TYR A 241 4.23 -10.57 -7.55
CA TYR A 241 4.76 -11.53 -8.52
C TYR A 241 6.14 -12.10 -8.17
N GLU A 242 6.69 -11.81 -6.98
CA GLU A 242 7.97 -12.39 -6.56
C GLU A 242 8.07 -13.91 -6.73
N PRO A 243 9.18 -14.44 -7.28
CA PRO A 243 10.42 -13.71 -7.64
C PRO A 243 10.47 -13.11 -9.07
N LEU A 244 9.34 -12.92 -9.78
CA LEU A 244 9.30 -12.32 -11.13
C LEU A 244 9.34 -10.78 -11.16
N ALA A 245 9.41 -10.10 -10.02
CA ALA A 245 9.35 -8.65 -9.97
C ALA A 245 10.75 -8.03 -10.17
N HIS A 246 10.81 -6.99 -11.01
CA HIS A 246 12.01 -6.16 -11.14
C HIS A 246 12.18 -5.41 -9.81
N ASP A 247 13.36 -5.57 -9.23
CA ASP A 247 13.90 -4.73 -8.16
C ASP A 247 15.07 -4.01 -8.85
N SER A 248 14.83 -2.77 -9.25
CA SER A 248 15.69 -1.98 -10.12
C SER A 248 16.93 -1.46 -9.40
N ASP A 249 16.87 -1.31 -8.08
CA ASP A 249 17.93 -0.72 -7.28
C ASP A 249 18.59 -1.70 -6.28
N ALA A 250 18.06 -2.93 -6.19
CA ALA A 250 18.54 -4.06 -5.41
C ALA A 250 18.45 -3.88 -3.90
N ASP A 251 17.41 -3.19 -3.42
CA ASP A 251 17.21 -2.88 -2.01
C ASP A 251 16.28 -3.87 -1.27
N LEU A 252 15.76 -4.88 -1.99
CA LEU A 252 14.81 -5.90 -1.51
C LEU A 252 13.36 -5.45 -1.41
N VAL A 253 13.03 -4.28 -1.95
CA VAL A 253 11.68 -3.81 -2.26
C VAL A 253 11.51 -3.87 -3.78
N VAL A 254 10.33 -4.25 -4.27
CA VAL A 254 10.11 -4.44 -5.71
C VAL A 254 9.51 -3.18 -6.31
N ASP A 255 9.88 -2.80 -7.54
CA ASP A 255 9.51 -1.52 -8.19
C ASP A 255 8.00 -1.18 -8.12
N GLY A 256 7.13 -2.20 -8.09
CA GLY A 256 5.68 -2.02 -8.02
C GLY A 256 5.12 -1.62 -6.64
N VAL A 257 5.93 -1.71 -5.59
CA VAL A 257 5.61 -1.33 -4.19
C VAL A 257 6.73 -0.49 -3.56
N ASP A 258 7.71 -0.06 -4.33
CA ASP A 258 8.87 0.72 -3.91
C ASP A 258 8.64 2.23 -4.16
N ASN A 259 8.66 3.06 -3.11
CA ASN A 259 8.49 4.51 -3.21
C ASN A 259 9.68 5.21 -3.86
N CYS A 260 10.85 4.56 -3.97
CA CYS A 260 11.97 5.04 -4.77
C CYS A 260 12.59 3.95 -5.65
N PRO A 261 11.92 3.54 -6.75
CA PRO A 261 12.32 2.41 -7.62
C PRO A 261 13.70 2.48 -8.28
N ALA A 262 14.48 3.53 -8.04
CA ALA A 262 15.80 3.73 -8.61
C ALA A 262 16.87 4.05 -7.54
N ILE A 263 16.50 4.15 -6.27
CA ILE A 263 17.39 4.59 -5.18
C ILE A 263 17.15 3.71 -3.95
N PRO A 264 18.13 2.88 -3.55
CA PRO A 264 17.92 1.89 -2.49
C PRO A 264 17.46 2.49 -1.16
N ASN A 265 16.25 2.13 -0.73
CA ASN A 265 15.66 2.54 0.54
C ASN A 265 14.78 1.42 1.16
N PRO A 266 15.41 0.34 1.69
CA PRO A 266 14.69 -0.85 2.15
C PRO A 266 13.69 -0.60 3.29
N GLY A 267 13.84 0.55 3.98
CA GLY A 267 12.99 0.99 5.07
C GLY A 267 11.70 1.67 4.63
N GLN A 268 11.64 2.16 3.36
CA GLN A 268 10.54 2.92 2.80
C GLN A 268 10.11 4.04 3.77
N GLU A 269 11.10 4.79 4.26
CA GLU A 269 10.91 5.86 5.26
C GLU A 269 10.37 7.10 4.56
N ASN A 270 9.22 7.60 5.02
CA ASN A 270 8.67 8.91 4.66
C ASN A 270 9.06 9.94 5.75
N ALA A 271 9.68 11.05 5.33
CA ALA A 271 10.14 12.13 6.20
C ALA A 271 9.05 13.14 6.59
N ASP A 272 8.01 13.36 5.78
CA ASP A 272 7.01 14.41 6.01
C ASP A 272 5.77 13.94 6.80
N GLY A 273 5.53 12.63 6.85
CA GLY A 273 4.45 12.04 7.64
C GLY A 273 3.05 12.23 7.08
N ASP A 274 2.92 12.58 5.79
CA ASP A 274 1.66 12.66 5.06
C ASP A 274 0.82 11.36 5.19
N PHE A 275 -0.50 11.54 5.15
CA PHE A 275 -1.46 10.48 4.91
C PHE A 275 -2.43 10.95 3.83
N THR A 276 -2.18 10.59 2.58
CA THR A 276 -3.15 10.92 1.52
C THR A 276 -4.52 10.21 1.74
N ASP A 277 -5.59 10.95 2.06
CA ASP A 277 -6.94 10.37 2.23
C ASP A 277 -7.58 9.96 0.89
N LEU A 278 -7.50 8.67 0.62
CA LEU A 278 -8.11 8.00 -0.52
C LEU A 278 -9.46 7.36 -0.19
N SER A 279 -10.26 7.97 0.70
CA SER A 279 -11.60 7.52 1.12
C SER A 279 -12.56 7.13 -0.01
N ALA A 280 -12.35 7.60 -1.24
CA ALA A 280 -13.04 7.12 -2.45
C ALA A 280 -12.82 5.62 -2.77
N TYR A 281 -11.81 4.99 -2.18
CA TYR A 281 -11.37 3.61 -2.43
C TYR A 281 -11.54 2.66 -1.21
N GLY A 282 -12.09 3.13 -0.09
CA GLY A 282 -12.67 2.28 0.95
C GLY A 282 -11.74 1.67 2.00
N LYS A 283 -10.46 2.11 2.10
CA LYS A 283 -9.52 1.84 3.21
C LYS A 283 -8.49 2.97 3.35
N PRO A 284 -7.90 3.21 4.54
CA PRO A 284 -6.74 4.10 4.66
C PRO A 284 -5.53 3.41 4.01
N TYR A 285 -4.97 4.05 3.02
CA TYR A 285 -3.71 3.67 2.36
C TYR A 285 -2.68 4.72 2.76
N ASN A 286 -1.48 4.29 3.15
CA ASN A 286 -0.31 5.13 3.32
C ASN A 286 0.77 4.72 2.30
N ASP A 287 1.83 5.50 2.21
CA ASP A 287 3.11 5.23 1.51
C ASP A 287 3.52 3.74 1.44
N ARG A 288 3.39 2.99 2.54
CA ARG A 288 3.66 1.54 2.64
C ARG A 288 2.77 0.65 1.78
N THR A 289 1.66 1.18 1.28
CA THR A 289 0.64 0.45 0.52
C THR A 289 0.41 1.01 -0.87
N TRP A 290 0.95 2.20 -1.20
CA TRP A 290 0.93 2.77 -2.54
C TRP A 290 2.15 3.67 -2.82
N PRO A 291 3.11 3.21 -3.63
CA PRO A 291 4.44 3.86 -3.80
C PRO A 291 4.47 5.07 -4.74
N ASN A 292 3.37 5.82 -4.92
CA ASN A 292 3.34 7.00 -5.80
C ASN A 292 2.34 8.06 -5.30
N SER A 293 2.22 8.22 -3.97
CA SER A 293 1.11 8.97 -3.37
C SER A 293 1.30 10.50 -3.44
N ASP A 294 2.54 11.00 -3.39
CA ASP A 294 2.85 12.44 -3.47
C ASP A 294 4.28 12.70 -4.02
N LYS A 295 4.73 13.95 -3.96
CA LYS A 295 5.93 14.48 -4.66
C LYS A 295 7.04 14.90 -3.68
N ILE A 296 6.92 14.54 -2.42
CA ILE A 296 7.69 15.05 -1.29
C ILE A 296 7.80 13.91 -0.25
N GLY A 297 8.75 13.99 0.68
CA GLY A 297 8.88 12.99 1.76
C GLY A 297 9.76 11.78 1.45
N ASP A 298 10.09 11.50 0.18
CA ASP A 298 10.81 10.30 -0.25
C ASP A 298 12.32 10.53 -0.51
N VAL A 299 13.16 9.51 -0.33
CA VAL A 299 14.62 9.62 -0.49
C VAL A 299 15.06 10.04 -1.90
N CYS A 300 14.18 9.87 -2.88
CA CYS A 300 14.38 10.20 -4.27
C CYS A 300 13.94 11.64 -4.62
N ASP A 301 13.32 12.35 -3.69
CA ASP A 301 12.96 13.74 -3.88
C ASP A 301 14.17 14.67 -3.76
N SER A 302 14.12 15.74 -4.55
CA SER A 302 15.16 16.76 -4.53
C SER A 302 15.08 17.69 -3.32
N ASP A 303 13.97 17.65 -2.61
CA ASP A 303 13.55 18.49 -1.48
C ASP A 303 12.65 17.59 -0.63
N ILE A 304 13.26 16.86 0.30
CA ILE A 304 12.64 15.68 0.95
C ILE A 304 11.73 16.07 2.12
N ASP A 305 11.94 17.22 2.74
CA ASP A 305 11.07 17.73 3.81
C ASP A 305 10.04 18.77 3.33
N GLY A 306 10.10 19.14 2.04
CA GLY A 306 9.11 20.01 1.41
C GLY A 306 9.18 21.46 1.85
N ASP A 307 10.26 21.86 2.53
CA ASP A 307 10.39 23.21 3.05
C ASP A 307 10.67 24.24 1.93
N GLY A 308 11.06 23.77 0.74
CA GLY A 308 11.36 24.57 -0.45
C GLY A 308 12.86 24.91 -0.62
N LEU A 309 13.74 24.36 0.22
CA LEU A 309 15.19 24.27 0.06
C LEU A 309 15.55 22.86 -0.37
N ALA A 310 16.05 22.71 -1.59
CA ALA A 310 16.50 21.41 -2.05
C ALA A 310 17.61 20.80 -1.16
N ASN A 311 17.61 19.48 -0.97
CA ASN A 311 18.56 18.71 -0.14
C ASN A 311 20.04 19.09 -0.39
N ALA A 312 20.38 19.37 -1.65
CA ALA A 312 21.72 19.78 -2.05
C ALA A 312 22.10 21.19 -1.58
N VAL A 313 21.12 22.10 -1.52
CA VAL A 313 21.27 23.46 -0.98
C VAL A 313 21.58 23.37 0.49
N GLU A 314 20.74 22.68 1.23
CA GLU A 314 20.81 22.48 2.68
C GLU A 314 22.14 21.86 3.14
N ALA A 315 22.54 20.75 2.52
CA ALA A 315 23.82 20.10 2.77
C ALA A 315 25.03 21.00 2.44
N GLY A 316 24.82 22.04 1.63
CA GLY A 316 25.80 23.02 1.22
C GLY A 316 25.65 24.41 1.85
N LEU A 317 24.74 24.58 2.82
CA LEU A 317 24.60 25.83 3.59
C LEU A 317 25.75 26.01 4.60
N GLY A 318 25.84 27.21 5.15
CA GLY A 318 26.89 27.60 6.09
C GLY A 318 28.14 28.24 5.45
N PRO A 319 28.99 28.91 6.26
CA PRO A 319 30.13 29.67 5.77
C PRO A 319 31.12 28.82 4.96
N GLY A 320 31.32 29.20 3.69
CA GLY A 320 32.24 28.51 2.78
C GLY A 320 31.63 27.31 2.05
N GLY A 321 30.35 27.00 2.28
CA GLY A 321 29.59 26.02 1.52
C GLY A 321 29.25 26.51 0.10
N PRO A 322 29.03 25.58 -0.85
CA PRO A 322 28.73 25.91 -2.24
C PRO A 322 27.39 26.65 -2.43
N HIS A 323 26.48 26.54 -1.45
CA HIS A 323 25.11 27.07 -1.51
C HIS A 323 24.84 28.20 -0.50
N HIS A 324 25.85 28.66 0.25
CA HIS A 324 25.70 29.71 1.27
C HIS A 324 25.04 31.01 0.76
N ALA A 325 25.18 31.34 -0.53
CA ALA A 325 24.55 32.53 -1.11
C ALA A 325 23.00 32.45 -1.15
N GLN A 326 22.43 31.24 -1.05
CA GLN A 326 20.97 31.03 -1.04
C GLN A 326 20.38 31.28 0.36
N CYS A 327 21.18 31.12 1.41
CA CYS A 327 20.84 31.48 2.79
C CYS A 327 22.07 32.04 3.50
N GLY A 328 22.34 33.33 3.30
CA GLY A 328 23.56 33.98 3.79
C GLY A 328 23.62 34.12 5.31
N SER A 329 22.49 33.93 6.00
CA SER A 329 22.35 33.92 7.44
C SER A 329 22.72 32.57 8.08
N ALA A 330 22.66 31.46 7.33
CA ALA A 330 22.95 30.13 7.85
C ALA A 330 24.40 30.02 8.34
N THR A 331 24.59 29.58 9.59
CA THR A 331 25.93 29.36 10.16
C THR A 331 26.42 27.92 10.05
N ALA A 332 25.53 26.98 9.71
CA ALA A 332 25.85 25.59 9.38
C ALA A 332 24.97 25.07 8.21
N ALA A 333 25.22 23.84 7.78
CA ALA A 333 24.30 23.10 6.94
C ALA A 333 23.02 22.76 7.74
N THR A 334 21.88 22.74 7.05
CA THR A 334 20.60 22.27 7.59
C THR A 334 20.43 20.77 7.35
N ASP A 335 19.46 20.15 8.04
CA ASP A 335 19.16 18.72 7.96
C ASP A 335 18.04 18.49 6.94
N PRO A 336 18.32 17.87 5.77
CA PRO A 336 17.35 17.84 4.67
C PRO A 336 16.03 17.13 4.94
N VAL A 337 15.99 16.30 5.99
CA VAL A 337 14.79 15.56 6.37
C VAL A 337 13.98 16.27 7.45
N LYS A 338 14.29 17.53 7.76
CA LYS A 338 13.65 18.30 8.81
C LYS A 338 13.31 19.70 8.34
N LEU A 339 11.99 19.93 8.19
CA LEU A 339 11.41 21.24 7.94
C LEU A 339 11.96 22.35 8.85
N ASP A 340 12.25 22.03 10.12
CA ASP A 340 12.85 22.91 11.12
C ASP A 340 14.08 22.23 11.73
N THR A 341 15.27 22.60 11.24
CA THR A 341 16.54 21.97 11.61
C THR A 341 16.86 22.10 13.10
N ASP A 342 16.55 23.25 13.71
CA ASP A 342 16.94 23.59 15.08
C ASP A 342 15.80 23.47 16.10
N ALA A 343 14.63 23.05 15.62
CA ALA A 343 13.41 22.75 16.36
C ALA A 343 12.90 23.95 17.18
N ASP A 344 13.06 25.15 16.64
CA ASP A 344 12.72 26.39 17.33
C ASP A 344 11.34 26.97 16.96
N GLY A 345 10.68 26.34 15.98
CA GLY A 345 9.35 26.60 15.47
C GLY A 345 9.32 27.44 14.19
N PHE A 346 10.42 27.62 13.48
CA PHE A 346 10.47 28.29 12.18
C PHE A 346 11.16 27.36 11.18
N MET A 347 10.59 27.21 9.99
CA MET A 347 11.15 26.33 8.98
C MET A 347 12.39 26.94 8.32
N ASP A 348 13.29 26.11 7.81
CA ASP A 348 14.60 26.53 7.36
C ASP A 348 14.51 27.57 6.23
N ARG A 349 13.66 27.32 5.21
CA ARG A 349 13.39 28.28 4.15
C ARG A 349 12.78 29.58 4.66
N GLY A 350 11.87 29.49 5.62
CA GLY A 350 11.21 30.65 6.24
C GLY A 350 12.25 31.57 6.88
N GLU A 351 13.20 31.00 7.62
CA GLU A 351 14.31 31.74 8.19
C GLU A 351 15.23 32.35 7.13
N CYS A 352 15.53 31.61 6.06
CA CYS A 352 16.33 32.11 4.95
C CYS A 352 15.67 33.30 4.24
N LEU A 353 14.34 33.29 4.07
CA LEU A 353 13.57 34.41 3.51
C LEU A 353 13.63 35.65 4.40
N PHE A 354 13.63 35.47 5.73
CA PHE A 354 13.70 36.56 6.70
C PHE A 354 15.12 36.95 7.10
N GLY A 355 16.13 36.23 6.59
CA GLY A 355 17.54 36.47 6.88
C GLY A 355 17.95 36.10 8.31
N THR A 356 17.26 35.14 8.92
CA THR A 356 17.63 34.52 10.21
C THR A 356 18.27 33.15 9.97
N ASP A 357 18.80 32.53 11.02
CA ASP A 357 19.77 31.43 10.86
C ASP A 357 19.07 30.11 11.18
N PRO A 358 18.75 29.29 10.16
CA PRO A 358 17.99 28.05 10.32
C PRO A 358 18.69 26.97 11.16
N SER A 359 19.97 27.18 11.46
CA SER A 359 20.77 26.24 12.24
C SER A 359 20.97 26.67 13.69
N ALA A 360 20.30 27.73 14.14
CA ALA A 360 20.54 28.35 15.43
C ALA A 360 19.28 28.89 16.13
N ALA A 361 18.74 28.10 17.05
CA ALA A 361 17.45 28.32 17.75
C ALA A 361 17.27 29.65 18.52
N ALA A 362 18.31 30.48 18.58
CA ALA A 362 18.29 31.82 19.15
C ALA A 362 18.11 32.93 18.09
N SER A 363 18.25 32.61 16.81
CA SER A 363 18.02 33.47 15.64
C SER A 363 16.61 33.19 15.15
N LYS A 364 15.70 34.18 15.21
CA LYS A 364 14.28 33.95 14.91
C LYS A 364 13.70 35.09 14.10
N PRO A 365 12.80 34.80 13.13
CA PRO A 365 12.02 35.83 12.47
C PRO A 365 11.19 36.66 13.46
N PRO A 366 11.02 37.98 13.23
CA PRO A 366 10.15 38.82 14.03
C PRO A 366 8.68 38.42 13.87
N SER A 367 7.99 38.12 14.97
CA SER A 367 6.73 37.37 14.90
C SER A 367 5.44 38.18 14.62
N PHE A 368 5.37 39.49 14.90
CA PHE A 368 4.10 40.27 14.80
C PHE A 368 4.26 41.79 14.59
N ASN A 369 5.48 42.27 14.34
CA ASN A 369 5.72 43.71 14.13
C ASN A 369 6.87 43.91 13.16
N VAL A 370 6.70 43.33 11.98
CA VAL A 370 7.67 43.43 10.89
C VAL A 370 7.55 44.83 10.28
N PRO A 371 8.64 45.61 10.16
CA PRO A 371 8.57 46.91 9.51
C PRO A 371 8.14 46.78 8.05
N GLY A 372 7.07 47.45 7.66
CA GLY A 372 6.56 47.41 6.28
C GLY A 372 5.68 46.20 5.98
N ASP A 373 5.05 45.63 7.00
CA ASP A 373 3.96 44.65 6.93
C ASP A 373 2.64 45.40 7.23
N THR A 374 1.79 45.53 6.21
CA THR A 374 0.62 46.43 6.21
C THR A 374 -0.57 45.82 6.96
N ASP A 375 -0.81 44.51 6.89
CA ASP A 375 -1.94 43.83 7.54
C ASP A 375 -1.57 43.02 8.79
N ARG A 376 -0.27 42.91 9.08
CA ARG A 376 0.33 42.37 10.31
C ARG A 376 0.14 40.89 10.49
N ASP A 377 0.27 40.15 9.41
CA ASP A 377 0.20 38.70 9.38
C ASP A 377 1.57 38.02 9.62
N GLY A 378 2.66 38.82 9.59
CA GLY A 378 4.04 38.38 9.76
C GLY A 378 4.86 38.39 8.47
N LEU A 379 4.24 38.63 7.31
CA LEU A 379 4.86 38.69 5.99
C LEU A 379 4.99 40.17 5.54
N PRO A 380 6.19 40.71 5.33
CA PRO A 380 6.34 42.10 4.90
C PRO A 380 5.86 42.31 3.45
N ASP A 381 5.26 43.47 3.15
CA ASP A 381 4.70 43.86 1.83
C ASP A 381 5.65 43.56 0.65
N THR A 382 6.96 43.67 0.89
CA THR A 382 7.98 43.39 -0.11
C THR A 382 8.12 41.92 -0.46
N LEU A 383 7.92 41.02 0.50
CA LEU A 383 7.95 39.58 0.31
C LEU A 383 6.60 39.09 -0.23
N GLU A 384 5.50 39.65 0.25
CA GLU A 384 4.16 39.41 -0.30
C GLU A 384 4.10 39.71 -1.80
N ALA A 385 4.69 40.83 -2.23
CA ALA A 385 4.77 41.17 -3.65
C ALA A 385 5.58 40.15 -4.48
N VAL A 386 6.52 39.43 -3.87
CA VAL A 386 7.31 38.37 -4.52
C VAL A 386 6.53 37.06 -4.57
N LEU A 387 5.81 36.72 -3.51
CA LEU A 387 5.01 35.51 -3.39
C LEU A 387 3.66 35.60 -4.12
N GLY A 388 3.20 36.82 -4.40
CA GLY A 388 1.93 37.06 -5.09
C GLY A 388 0.72 37.18 -4.16
N THR A 389 0.94 37.19 -2.85
CA THR A 389 -0.07 37.46 -1.83
C THR A 389 -0.46 38.94 -1.81
N ASN A 390 -1.50 39.27 -1.04
CA ASN A 390 -2.06 40.62 -1.01
C ASN A 390 -1.69 41.37 0.28
N PRO A 391 -0.88 42.44 0.22
CA PRO A 391 -0.44 43.23 1.39
C PRO A 391 -1.50 43.91 2.25
N ALA A 392 -2.77 43.72 1.94
CA ALA A 392 -3.88 44.24 2.72
C ALA A 392 -4.83 43.15 3.22
N LEU A 393 -4.54 41.88 2.91
CA LEU A 393 -5.31 40.72 3.33
C LEU A 393 -4.35 39.73 4.01
N PRO A 394 -4.47 39.54 5.34
CA PRO A 394 -3.54 38.71 6.11
C PRO A 394 -3.72 37.20 5.87
N ASP A 395 -4.57 36.82 4.93
CA ASP A 395 -5.01 35.46 4.56
C ASP A 395 -5.53 35.59 3.13
N SER A 396 -4.68 35.24 2.17
CA SER A 396 -4.87 35.53 0.75
C SER A 396 -5.79 34.52 0.05
N ASP A 397 -5.82 33.27 0.49
CA ASP A 397 -6.65 32.21 -0.10
C ASP A 397 -7.96 31.93 0.67
N GLY A 398 -8.08 32.45 1.89
CA GLY A 398 -9.27 32.42 2.71
C GLY A 398 -9.48 31.14 3.50
N ASP A 399 -8.44 30.34 3.72
CA ASP A 399 -8.50 29.10 4.51
C ASP A 399 -8.34 29.32 6.04
N ARG A 400 -8.02 30.57 6.41
CA ARG A 400 -7.83 31.11 7.75
C ARG A 400 -6.50 30.73 8.43
N LEU A 401 -5.56 30.18 7.69
CA LEU A 401 -4.14 30.29 7.98
C LEU A 401 -3.66 31.67 7.47
N LEU A 402 -2.65 32.25 8.12
CA LEU A 402 -2.15 33.57 7.72
C LEU A 402 -0.99 33.37 6.76
N ASP A 403 -0.86 34.18 5.70
CA ASP A 403 0.17 33.99 4.68
C ASP A 403 1.58 33.94 5.31
N GLY A 404 1.85 34.83 6.27
CA GLY A 404 3.11 34.84 7.02
C GLY A 404 3.35 33.58 7.87
N VAL A 405 2.29 32.93 8.36
CA VAL A 405 2.37 31.69 9.15
C VAL A 405 2.67 30.50 8.26
N GLU A 406 2.01 30.42 7.11
CA GLU A 406 2.23 29.39 6.09
C GLU A 406 3.70 29.36 5.67
N VAL A 407 4.21 30.51 5.23
CA VAL A 407 5.58 30.68 4.72
C VAL A 407 6.65 30.45 5.79
N LEU A 408 6.37 30.76 7.06
CA LEU A 408 7.37 30.69 8.14
C LEU A 408 7.36 29.38 8.91
N ARG A 409 6.28 28.58 8.84
CA ARG A 409 6.08 27.47 9.77
C ARG A 409 5.56 26.18 9.15
N TYR A 410 4.71 26.27 8.14
CA TYR A 410 3.99 25.12 7.60
C TYR A 410 4.44 24.73 6.19
N GLY A 411 5.05 25.65 5.44
CA GLY A 411 5.48 25.38 4.07
C GLY A 411 4.32 25.30 3.06
N SER A 412 3.08 25.61 3.48
CA SER A 412 1.93 25.70 2.58
C SER A 412 2.03 26.90 1.63
N ASP A 413 1.32 26.81 0.50
CA ASP A 413 1.20 27.87 -0.49
C ASP A 413 0.09 28.85 -0.06
N PRO A 414 0.41 30.10 0.30
CA PRO A 414 -0.56 31.09 0.79
C PRO A 414 -1.58 31.56 -0.27
N LEU A 415 -1.50 31.02 -1.47
CA LEU A 415 -2.46 31.26 -2.56
C LEU A 415 -3.35 30.03 -2.83
N ASN A 416 -3.22 28.96 -2.04
CA ASN A 416 -3.90 27.70 -2.24
C ASN A 416 -4.35 27.06 -0.92
N ALA A 417 -5.65 27.22 -0.61
CA ALA A 417 -6.31 26.73 0.60
C ALA A 417 -6.27 25.21 0.86
N ASN A 418 -5.63 24.46 -0.03
CA ASN A 418 -5.31 23.05 0.10
C ASN A 418 -4.06 22.77 -0.75
N THR A 419 -2.89 22.94 -0.15
CA THR A 419 -1.59 22.85 -0.83
C THR A 419 -1.32 21.45 -1.41
N ASP A 420 -1.67 20.39 -0.69
CA ASP A 420 -1.37 19.00 -1.06
C ASP A 420 -2.46 18.32 -1.93
N GLY A 421 -3.67 18.89 -1.96
CA GLY A 421 -4.83 18.44 -2.72
C GLY A 421 -5.64 17.30 -2.07
N ASP A 422 -5.46 17.01 -0.79
CA ASP A 422 -6.02 15.84 -0.09
C ASP A 422 -7.54 15.93 0.24
N LYS A 423 -8.13 17.12 0.04
CA LYS A 423 -9.49 17.57 0.42
C LYS A 423 -9.70 17.94 1.90
N CYS A 424 -8.69 17.88 2.73
CA CYS A 424 -8.57 18.71 3.91
C CYS A 424 -8.08 20.10 3.50
N GLY A 425 -7.55 20.94 4.37
CA GLY A 425 -7.10 22.27 3.94
C GLY A 425 -6.23 22.87 5.01
N ASP A 426 -5.23 23.62 4.59
CA ASP A 426 -4.00 23.86 5.36
C ASP A 426 -4.30 24.46 6.73
N GLY A 427 -5.17 25.47 6.79
CA GLY A 427 -5.61 26.08 8.04
C GLY A 427 -6.35 25.16 8.98
N LYS A 428 -7.07 24.14 8.47
CA LYS A 428 -7.69 23.11 9.32
C LYS A 428 -6.66 22.10 9.81
N GLU A 429 -5.75 21.66 8.95
CA GLU A 429 -4.71 20.69 9.29
C GLU A 429 -3.80 21.26 10.37
N ALA A 430 -3.37 22.51 10.19
CA ALA A 430 -2.63 23.27 11.20
C ALA A 430 -3.37 23.31 12.56
N ALA A 431 -4.70 23.42 12.56
CA ALA A 431 -5.51 23.48 13.77
C ALA A 431 -5.77 22.11 14.45
N SER A 432 -5.51 21.01 13.75
CA SER A 432 -5.61 19.63 14.27
C SER A 432 -4.32 19.26 15.01
N LEU A 433 -4.38 18.94 16.29
CA LEU A 433 -3.18 18.75 17.14
C LEU A 433 -2.79 17.29 17.35
N ASN A 434 -3.50 16.37 16.72
CA ASN A 434 -3.26 14.92 16.76
C ASN A 434 -3.28 14.28 15.37
N ASP A 435 -3.19 15.10 14.32
CA ASP A 435 -3.15 14.65 12.93
C ASP A 435 -4.35 13.75 12.55
N ASP A 436 -5.49 13.89 13.23
CA ASP A 436 -6.74 13.16 12.92
C ASP A 436 -7.66 13.93 11.96
N THR A 437 -7.13 15.01 11.39
CA THR A 437 -7.79 15.95 10.46
C THR A 437 -9.14 16.50 10.97
N THR A 438 -9.38 16.40 12.28
CA THR A 438 -10.66 16.71 12.92
C THR A 438 -10.47 17.59 14.15
N VAL A 439 -10.63 18.91 13.99
CA VAL A 439 -10.56 19.86 15.11
C VAL A 439 -11.74 19.66 16.09
N ASN A 440 -11.47 19.03 17.24
CA ASN A 440 -12.47 18.62 18.22
C ASN A 440 -12.02 18.78 19.70
N SER A 441 -12.79 18.19 20.63
CA SER A 441 -12.49 18.26 22.06
C SER A 441 -11.22 17.52 22.50
N ILE A 442 -10.68 16.63 21.66
CA ILE A 442 -9.41 15.92 21.90
C ILE A 442 -8.24 16.89 21.72
N ASP A 443 -8.28 17.77 20.72
CA ASP A 443 -7.29 18.84 20.54
C ASP A 443 -7.24 19.77 21.74
N GLN A 444 -8.40 20.00 22.39
CA GLN A 444 -8.45 20.80 23.63
C GLN A 444 -7.68 20.16 24.77
N VAL A 445 -7.66 18.82 24.83
CA VAL A 445 -6.93 18.07 25.85
C VAL A 445 -5.43 18.10 25.56
N ILE A 446 -5.03 18.10 24.28
CA ILE A 446 -3.63 18.18 23.85
C ILE A 446 -3.07 19.57 24.14
N LEU A 447 -3.80 20.62 23.74
CA LEU A 447 -3.47 22.01 24.04
C LEU A 447 -3.32 22.26 25.55
N ALA A 448 -4.21 21.67 26.36
CA ALA A 448 -4.17 21.80 27.82
C ALA A 448 -3.01 21.04 28.50
N ARG A 449 -2.40 20.06 27.80
CA ARG A 449 -1.28 19.25 28.28
C ARG A 449 0.08 19.76 27.80
N ALA A 450 0.13 20.48 26.68
CA ALA A 450 1.33 21.11 26.15
C ALA A 450 1.51 22.51 26.73
N ILE A 451 2.54 22.73 27.56
CA ILE A 451 2.99 24.10 27.86
C ILE A 451 3.72 24.61 26.61
N VAL A 452 3.01 25.43 25.82
CA VAL A 452 3.50 26.29 24.73
C VAL A 452 4.48 25.60 23.78
N SER A 453 3.99 24.74 22.89
CA SER A 453 4.71 24.46 21.65
C SER A 453 4.81 25.76 20.84
N VAL A 454 5.98 26.08 20.31
CA VAL A 454 6.24 27.35 19.60
C VAL A 454 5.33 27.51 18.37
N TYR A 455 4.88 26.37 17.81
CA TYR A 455 3.94 26.27 16.70
C TYR A 455 2.50 26.72 17.01
N LEU A 456 2.11 26.90 18.28
CA LEU A 456 0.71 27.19 18.62
C LEU A 456 0.33 28.68 18.61
N ARG A 457 1.31 29.60 18.57
CA ARG A 457 1.05 31.06 18.63
C ARG A 457 0.14 31.63 17.51
N PRO A 458 0.14 31.11 16.28
CA PRO A 458 -0.80 31.52 15.23
C PRO A 458 -2.28 31.31 15.60
N PHE A 459 -2.56 30.44 16.57
CA PHE A 459 -3.91 30.10 16.98
C PHE A 459 -4.49 31.00 18.06
N ASP A 460 -3.83 32.11 18.41
CA ASP A 460 -4.46 33.19 19.21
C ASP A 460 -5.44 34.01 18.33
N VAL A 461 -6.52 33.34 17.91
CA VAL A 461 -7.53 33.90 17.00
C VAL A 461 -8.29 35.09 17.60
N ASN A 462 -8.27 35.21 18.93
CA ASN A 462 -8.90 36.33 19.62
C ASN A 462 -7.93 37.51 19.89
N ARG A 463 -6.63 37.32 19.63
CA ARG A 463 -5.53 38.28 19.77
C ARG A 463 -5.37 38.82 21.20
N ASP A 464 -5.58 37.99 22.22
CA ASP A 464 -5.39 38.36 23.64
C ASP A 464 -3.96 38.11 24.15
N GLY A 465 -3.10 37.55 23.31
CA GLY A 465 -1.72 37.18 23.61
C GLY A 465 -1.57 35.81 24.27
N ALA A 466 -2.64 35.01 24.37
CA ALA A 466 -2.63 33.71 25.02
C ALA A 466 -3.47 32.67 24.26
N VAL A 467 -2.81 31.71 23.63
CA VAL A 467 -3.48 30.55 23.01
C VAL A 467 -4.10 29.67 24.09
N ASN A 468 -5.43 29.64 24.17
CA ASN A 468 -6.16 28.92 25.22
C ASN A 468 -7.44 28.23 24.71
N SER A 469 -8.20 27.65 25.63
CA SER A 469 -9.45 26.95 25.30
C SER A 469 -10.48 27.82 24.58
N THR A 470 -10.42 29.14 24.74
CA THR A 470 -11.32 30.10 24.07
C THR A 470 -11.02 30.17 22.58
N ASP A 471 -9.74 30.22 22.23
CA ASP A 471 -9.27 30.24 20.84
C ASP A 471 -9.64 28.97 20.10
N LEU A 472 -9.40 27.83 20.73
CA LEU A 472 -9.73 26.54 20.14
C LEU A 472 -11.25 26.36 20.00
N LEU A 473 -12.07 26.97 20.88
CA LEU A 473 -13.52 26.96 20.74
C LEU A 473 -14.03 27.84 19.59
N ILE A 474 -13.27 28.88 19.22
CA ILE A 474 -13.52 29.72 18.04
C ILE A 474 -13.16 28.91 16.78
N GLN A 475 -12.02 28.23 16.78
CA GLN A 475 -11.58 27.39 15.65
C GLN A 475 -12.48 26.17 15.43
N MET A 476 -12.89 25.46 16.48
CA MET A 476 -13.85 24.34 16.39
C MET A 476 -15.21 24.74 15.79
N LYS A 477 -15.60 26.02 15.88
CA LYS A 477 -16.82 26.51 15.21
C LYS A 477 -16.56 26.88 13.75
N ALA A 478 -15.32 27.21 13.43
CA ALA A 478 -14.90 27.65 12.12
C ALA A 478 -14.61 26.43 11.21
N TYR A 479 -13.99 25.40 11.76
CA TYR A 479 -13.59 24.17 11.08
C TYR A 479 -14.56 23.01 11.41
N GLY A 480 -15.04 22.30 10.38
CA GLY A 480 -15.83 21.06 10.52
C GLY A 480 -14.95 19.80 10.49
N SER A 481 -15.52 18.62 10.24
CA SER A 481 -14.71 17.44 9.88
C SER A 481 -14.17 17.59 8.45
N CYS A 482 -12.99 17.04 8.20
CA CYS A 482 -12.70 16.42 6.90
C CYS A 482 -13.53 15.11 6.88
#